data_AF-A0AA37TIJ6-F1
#
_entry.id   AF-A0AA37TIJ6-F1
#
_cell.length_a   1.000
_cell.length_b   1.000
_cell.length_c   1.000
_cell.angle_alpha   90.00
_cell.angle_beta   90.00
_cell.angle_gamma   90.00
#
_symmetry.space_group_name_H-M   'P 1'
#
loop_
_entity.id
_entity.type
_entity.pdbx_description
1 polymer ?
#
loop_
_entity_poly.entity_id
_entity_poly.type
_entity_poly.pdbx_seq_one_letter_code
_entity_poly.pdbx_strand_id
1 'polypeptide(L)'
;MASLSVAIAFGTRLLLVLLFLPFSALDKILNFKGAVGQARQAVHATAPATALILIGLCVEIGMSLCILTGTADRAAAFVMAGYCGVTALLWKQFWVPGDFRTGGKGRELFWDFLKNFALAGGFLLITFGTGAGTVESFFADPLGSTHPYATADRARP
;
A
#
# COMPACT_ATOMS: atom_id res chain seq x y z
N MET A 1 -30.19 -3.28 -3.68
CA MET A 1 -29.15 -3.92 -2.85
C MET A 1 -27.81 -4.01 -3.58
N ALA A 2 -27.76 -4.50 -4.83
CA ALA A 2 -26.55 -4.57 -5.65
C ALA A 2 -25.72 -3.26 -5.71
N SER A 3 -26.37 -2.11 -5.93
CA SER A 3 -25.67 -0.81 -5.97
C SER A 3 -25.01 -0.43 -4.65
N LEU A 4 -25.62 -0.78 -3.52
CA LEU A 4 -25.05 -0.54 -2.19
C LEU A 4 -23.84 -1.45 -1.94
N SER A 5 -23.93 -2.73 -2.35
CA SER A 5 -22.81 -3.68 -2.26
C SER A 5 -21.59 -3.21 -3.07
N VAL A 6 -21.82 -2.75 -4.29
CA VAL A 6 -20.75 -2.18 -5.15
C VAL A 6 -20.17 -0.92 -4.52
N ALA A 7 -21.01 -0.01 -4.01
CA ALA A 7 -20.55 1.21 -3.35
C ALA A 7 -19.69 0.92 -2.11
N ILE A 8 -20.08 -0.06 -1.29
CA ILE A 8 -19.29 -0.50 -0.13
C ILE A 8 -17.96 -1.11 -0.59
N ALA A 9 -18.00 -2.05 -1.54
CA ALA A 9 -16.78 -2.71 -2.06
C ALA A 9 -15.79 -1.72 -2.68
N PHE A 10 -16.30 -0.70 -3.39
CA PHE A 10 -15.49 0.38 -3.93
C PHE A 10 -14.96 1.28 -2.83
N GLY A 11 -15.82 1.70 -1.89
CA GLY A 11 -15.46 2.55 -0.76
C GLY A 11 -14.36 1.95 0.10
N THR A 12 -14.42 0.67 0.43
CA THR A 12 -13.37 -0.01 1.20
C THR A 12 -12.01 0.02 0.49
N ARG A 13 -11.99 -0.27 -0.82
CA ARG A 13 -10.76 -0.21 -1.62
C ARG A 13 -10.22 1.22 -1.72
N LEU A 14 -11.12 2.17 -1.95
CA LEU A 14 -10.80 3.59 -2.03
C LEU A 14 -10.13 4.08 -0.74
N LEU A 15 -10.68 3.72 0.42
CA LEU A 15 -10.09 4.07 1.72
C LEU A 15 -8.67 3.51 1.92
N LEU A 16 -8.38 2.31 1.40
CA LEU A 16 -7.05 1.73 1.48
C LEU A 16 -6.04 2.46 0.58
N VAL A 17 -6.45 2.84 -0.63
CA VAL A 17 -5.54 3.48 -1.60
C VAL A 17 -5.45 5.00 -1.47
N LEU A 18 -6.41 5.64 -0.78
CA LEU A 18 -6.54 7.10 -0.65
C LEU A 18 -5.25 7.77 -0.15
N LEU A 19 -4.55 7.12 0.78
CA LEU A 19 -3.26 7.60 1.29
C LEU A 19 -2.23 7.80 0.17
N PHE A 20 -2.23 6.89 -0.81
CA PHE A 20 -1.28 6.90 -1.92
C PHE A 20 -1.79 7.77 -3.06
N LEU A 21 -2.99 7.48 -3.56
CA LEU A 21 -3.65 8.20 -4.65
C LEU A 21 -4.94 8.86 -4.13
N PRO A 22 -5.06 10.20 -4.12
CA PRO A 22 -4.18 11.16 -4.79
C PRO A 22 -3.10 11.77 -3.88
N PHE A 23 -3.17 11.63 -2.56
CA PHE A 23 -2.42 12.49 -1.64
C PHE A 23 -0.90 12.30 -1.71
N SER A 24 -0.37 11.08 -1.60
CA SER A 24 1.08 10.85 -1.67
C SER A 24 1.65 11.09 -3.07
N ALA A 25 0.91 10.67 -4.11
CA ALA A 25 1.33 10.86 -5.49
C ALA A 25 1.43 12.35 -5.87
N LEU A 26 0.42 13.15 -5.50
CA LEU A 26 0.44 14.60 -5.73
C LEU A 26 1.58 15.29 -4.96
N ASP A 27 1.80 14.91 -3.69
CA ASP A 27 2.90 15.47 -2.89
C ASP A 27 4.27 15.17 -3.54
N LYS A 28 4.48 13.96 -4.05
CA LYS A 28 5.71 13.60 -4.78
C LYS A 28 5.88 14.31 -6.11
N ILE A 29 4.79 14.55 -6.84
CA ILE A 29 4.83 15.29 -8.11
C ILE A 29 5.17 16.77 -7.85
N LEU A 30 4.54 17.39 -6.84
CA LEU A 30 4.75 18.79 -6.49
C LEU A 30 6.09 19.03 -5.78
N ASN A 31 6.51 18.10 -4.91
CA ASN A 31 7.71 18.20 -4.08
C ASN A 31 8.76 17.14 -4.42
N PHE A 32 8.99 16.91 -5.72
CA PHE A 32 9.92 15.89 -6.21
C PHE A 32 11.34 16.05 -5.64
N LYS A 33 11.83 17.29 -5.52
CA LYS A 33 13.15 17.57 -4.95
C LYS A 33 13.25 17.14 -3.48
N GLY A 34 12.20 17.37 -2.69
CA GLY A 34 12.12 16.94 -1.29
C GLY A 34 12.10 15.42 -1.16
N ALA A 35 11.33 14.74 -2.01
CA ALA A 35 11.25 13.28 -2.06
C ALA A 35 12.62 12.65 -2.40
N VAL A 36 13.31 13.17 -3.42
CA VAL A 36 14.68 12.72 -3.77
C VAL A 36 15.66 12.99 -2.63
N GLY A 37 15.52 14.11 -1.92
CA GLY A 37 16.30 14.43 -0.73
C GLY A 37 16.13 13.40 0.39
N GLN A 38 14.90 12.97 0.67
CA GLN A 38 14.63 11.90 1.64
C GLN A 38 15.16 10.54 1.16
N ALA A 39 15.01 10.21 -0.13
CA ALA A 39 15.53 8.97 -0.68
C ALA A 39 17.07 8.91 -0.64
N ARG A 40 17.76 10.04 -0.79
CA ARG A 40 19.23 10.11 -0.64
C ARG A 40 19.72 9.73 0.76
N GLN A 41 18.90 9.88 1.79
CA GLN A 41 19.25 9.44 3.15
C GLN A 41 19.39 7.92 3.24
N ALA A 42 18.67 7.17 2.39
CA ALA A 42 18.69 5.71 2.39
C ALA A 42 19.74 5.12 1.41
N VAL A 43 20.03 5.79 0.29
CA VAL A 43 20.78 5.19 -0.84
C VAL A 43 22.07 5.95 -1.16
N HIS A 44 22.35 7.04 -0.46
CA HIS A 44 23.59 7.85 -0.53
C HIS A 44 24.01 8.39 -1.91
N ALA A 45 23.26 8.12 -2.99
CA ALA A 45 23.54 8.56 -4.35
C ALA A 45 22.27 9.14 -5.03
N THR A 46 22.45 10.18 -5.86
CA THR A 46 21.34 10.93 -6.50
C THR A 46 20.58 10.11 -7.52
N ALA A 47 21.29 9.45 -8.43
CA ALA A 47 20.68 8.69 -9.51
C ALA A 47 19.77 7.55 -9.01
N PRO A 48 20.21 6.68 -8.07
CA PRO A 48 19.32 5.64 -7.55
C PRO A 48 18.20 6.21 -6.68
N ALA A 49 18.42 7.31 -5.96
CA ALA A 49 17.36 7.99 -5.20
C ALA A 49 16.24 8.49 -6.13
N THR A 50 16.58 9.12 -7.26
CA THR A 50 15.60 9.54 -8.27
C THR A 50 14.85 8.36 -8.87
N ALA A 51 15.55 7.27 -9.22
CA ALA A 51 14.92 6.06 -9.75
C ALA A 51 13.92 5.45 -8.76
N LEU A 52 14.26 5.40 -7.47
CA LEU A 52 13.37 4.89 -6.42
C LEU A 52 12.12 5.75 -6.24
N ILE A 53 12.22 7.08 -6.32
CA ILE A 53 11.04 7.95 -6.26
C ILE A 53 10.15 7.75 -7.48
N LEU A 54 10.73 7.61 -8.68
CA LEU A 54 9.95 7.34 -9.89
C LEU A 54 9.25 5.97 -9.83
N ILE A 55 9.96 4.92 -9.40
CA ILE A 55 9.37 3.59 -9.20
C ILE A 55 8.27 3.65 -8.15
N GLY A 56 8.51 4.30 -7.02
CA GLY A 56 7.52 4.48 -5.96
C GLY A 56 6.27 5.20 -6.45
N LEU A 57 6.42 6.27 -7.24
CA LEU A 57 5.30 7.00 -7.84
C LEU A 57 4.52 6.13 -8.83
N CYS A 58 5.20 5.37 -9.69
CA CYS A 58 4.56 4.43 -10.60
C CYS A 58 3.80 3.33 -9.85
N VAL A 59 4.36 2.81 -8.76
CA VAL A 59 3.70 1.82 -7.90
C VAL A 59 2.46 2.43 -7.24
N GLU A 60 2.58 3.61 -6.65
CA GLU A 60 1.46 4.28 -5.96
C GLU A 60 0.30 4.58 -6.89
N ILE A 61 0.56 5.00 -8.13
CA ILE A 61 -0.49 5.27 -9.10
C ILE A 61 -1.01 3.97 -9.71
N GLY A 62 -0.11 3.16 -10.28
CA GLY A 62 -0.47 1.95 -11.02
C GLY A 62 -1.16 0.91 -10.15
N MET A 63 -0.57 0.57 -9.00
CA MET A 63 -1.13 -0.47 -8.12
C MET A 63 -2.43 0.00 -7.47
N SER A 64 -2.57 1.28 -7.13
CA SER A 64 -3.83 1.82 -6.62
C SER A 64 -4.96 1.72 -7.65
N LEU A 65 -4.67 2.01 -8.93
CA LEU A 65 -5.65 1.86 -10.02
C LEU A 65 -6.02 0.39 -10.24
N CYS A 66 -5.05 -0.53 -10.23
CA CYS A 66 -5.31 -1.97 -10.30
C CYS A 66 -6.24 -2.44 -9.17
N ILE A 67 -5.99 -1.99 -7.93
CA ILE A 67 -6.84 -2.31 -6.78
C ILE A 67 -8.26 -1.75 -6.96
N LEU A 68 -8.39 -0.48 -7.34
CA LEU A 68 -9.68 0.19 -7.54
C LEU A 68 -10.50 -0.40 -8.70
N THR A 69 -9.84 -0.84 -9.76
CA THR A 69 -10.53 -1.46 -10.91
C THR A 69 -10.82 -2.94 -10.67
N GLY A 70 -10.12 -3.56 -9.72
CA GLY A 70 -10.20 -5.00 -9.45
C GLY A 70 -9.42 -5.84 -10.47
N THR A 71 -8.53 -5.23 -11.27
CA THR A 71 -7.72 -5.93 -12.28
C THR A 71 -6.35 -6.25 -11.72
N ALA A 72 -5.99 -7.54 -11.66
CA ALA A 72 -4.78 -8.03 -11.01
C ALA A 72 -4.59 -7.46 -9.59
N ASP A 73 -5.71 -7.23 -8.88
CA ASP A 73 -5.75 -6.50 -7.62
C ASP A 73 -5.05 -7.25 -6.48
N ARG A 74 -4.96 -8.59 -6.56
CA ARG A 74 -4.21 -9.41 -5.60
C ARG A 74 -2.72 -9.12 -5.68
N ALA A 75 -2.12 -9.19 -6.87
CA ALA A 75 -0.71 -8.85 -7.07
C ALA A 75 -0.43 -7.38 -6.73
N ALA A 76 -1.31 -6.46 -7.16
CA ALA A 76 -1.17 -5.04 -6.86
C ALA A 76 -1.20 -4.77 -5.35
N ALA A 77 -2.11 -5.40 -4.62
CA ALA A 77 -2.19 -5.29 -3.17
C ALA A 77 -0.97 -5.92 -2.47
N PHE A 78 -0.44 -7.04 -2.98
CA PHE A 78 0.80 -7.62 -2.45
C PHE A 78 1.99 -6.66 -2.58
N VAL A 79 2.14 -6.04 -3.75
CA VAL A 79 3.17 -5.02 -3.98
C VAL A 79 2.98 -3.81 -3.07
N MET A 80 1.74 -3.32 -2.91
CA MET A 80 1.43 -2.20 -2.02
C MET A 80 1.70 -2.54 -0.55
N ALA A 81 1.41 -3.76 -0.10
CA ALA A 81 1.73 -4.21 1.24
C ALA A 81 3.25 -4.20 1.48
N GLY A 82 4.02 -4.72 0.53
CA GLY A 82 5.49 -4.65 0.56
C GLY A 82 6.00 -3.22 0.58
N TYR A 83 5.45 -2.35 -0.26
CA TYR A 83 5.78 -0.93 -0.30
C TYR A 83 5.52 -0.23 1.05
N CYS A 84 4.36 -0.45 1.67
CA CYS A 84 4.03 0.07 3.00
C CYS A 84 5.01 -0.41 4.07
N GLY A 85 5.33 -1.72 4.06
CA GLY A 85 6.24 -2.33 5.03
C GLY A 85 7.68 -1.80 4.88
N VAL A 86 8.21 -1.81 3.66
CA VAL A 86 9.57 -1.33 3.38
C VAL A 86 9.71 0.15 3.68
N THR A 87 8.73 0.98 3.29
CA THR A 87 8.78 2.42 3.57
C THR A 87 8.69 2.71 5.08
N ALA A 88 7.86 1.98 5.82
CA ALA A 88 7.81 2.09 7.28
C ALA A 88 9.16 1.72 7.92
N LEU A 89 9.79 0.62 7.49
CA LEU A 89 11.07 0.18 8.03
C LEU A 89 12.23 1.15 7.74
N LEU A 90 12.21 1.81 6.58
CA LEU A 90 13.27 2.74 6.18
C LEU A 90 13.09 4.14 6.78
N TRP A 91 11.87 4.68 6.80
CA TRP A 91 11.62 6.08 7.17
C TRP A 91 10.92 6.29 8.51
N LYS A 92 10.38 5.23 9.14
CA LYS A 92 9.73 5.30 10.46
C LYS A 92 10.49 4.49 11.50
N GLN A 93 11.82 4.68 11.52
CA GLN A 93 12.75 4.04 12.44
C GLN A 93 12.59 4.56 13.88
N PHE A 94 11.49 4.18 14.53
CA PHE A 94 11.15 4.63 15.87
C PHE A 94 12.17 4.25 16.95
N TRP A 95 13.03 3.26 16.65
CA TRP A 95 14.09 2.79 17.54
C TRP A 95 15.36 3.66 17.54
N VAL A 96 15.52 4.59 16.58
CA VAL A 96 16.74 5.42 16.47
C VAL A 96 16.78 6.57 17.48
N PRO A 97 15.70 7.35 17.71
CA PRO A 97 15.76 8.52 18.59
C PRO A 97 15.95 8.21 20.08
N GLY A 98 15.64 6.99 20.53
CA GLY A 98 15.81 6.56 21.93
C GLY A 98 14.91 7.23 22.97
N ASP A 99 14.09 8.21 22.58
CA ASP A 99 13.21 9.03 23.43
C ASP A 99 11.77 8.47 23.54
N PHE A 100 11.60 7.16 23.30
CA PHE A 100 10.29 6.51 23.26
C PHE A 100 9.53 6.64 24.60
N ARG A 101 10.22 6.53 25.73
CA ARG A 101 9.63 6.61 27.08
C ARG A 101 9.31 8.03 27.52
N THR A 102 10.00 9.04 27.00
CA THR A 102 9.78 10.45 27.33
C THR A 102 8.68 11.10 26.48
N GLY A 103 8.06 10.33 25.57
CA GLY A 103 6.98 10.80 24.71
C GLY A 103 7.45 11.69 23.56
N GLY A 104 8.74 11.63 23.21
CA GLY A 104 9.31 12.41 22.13
C GLY A 104 9.07 11.79 20.73
N LYS A 105 9.97 12.13 19.80
CA LYS A 105 9.87 11.83 18.37
C LYS A 105 9.80 10.32 18.08
N GLY A 106 10.45 9.49 18.89
CA GLY A 106 10.38 8.03 18.78
C GLY A 106 8.97 7.48 19.01
N ARG A 107 8.17 8.08 19.90
CA ARG A 107 6.78 7.65 20.13
C ARG A 107 5.89 8.00 18.94
N GLU A 108 6.08 9.17 18.33
CA GLU A 108 5.36 9.57 17.11
C GLU A 108 5.70 8.64 15.94
N LEU A 109 6.99 8.38 15.71
CA LEU A 109 7.45 7.47 14.66
C LEU A 109 6.91 6.04 14.85
N PHE A 110 6.77 5.59 16.10
CA PHE A 110 6.22 4.27 16.40
C PHE A 110 4.75 4.16 15.97
N TRP A 111 3.93 5.17 16.29
CA TRP A 111 2.53 5.17 15.85
C TRP A 111 2.40 5.26 14.33
N ASP A 112 3.25 6.05 13.68
CA ASP A 112 3.30 6.12 12.22
C ASP A 112 3.73 4.79 11.59
N PHE A 113 4.72 4.12 12.18
CA PHE A 113 5.14 2.78 11.76
C PHE A 113 3.99 1.79 11.83
N LEU A 114 3.29 1.73 12.98
CA LEU A 114 2.16 0.82 13.18
C LEU A 114 1.02 1.09 12.20
N LYS A 115 0.70 2.36 11.91
CA LYS A 115 -0.33 2.70 10.90
C LYS A 115 0.01 2.15 9.52
N ASN A 116 1.27 2.28 9.10
CA ASN A 116 1.72 1.75 7.80
C ASN A 116 1.72 0.21 7.78
N PHE A 117 2.10 -0.44 8.88
CA PHE A 117 2.03 -1.90 9.00
C PHE A 117 0.59 -2.42 9.01
N ALA A 118 -0.33 -1.73 9.71
CA ALA A 118 -1.75 -2.06 9.69
C ALA A 118 -2.34 -1.90 8.28
N LEU A 119 -1.94 -0.83 7.57
CA LEU A 119 -2.35 -0.61 6.18
C LEU A 119 -1.81 -1.70 5.25
N ALA A 120 -0.55 -2.14 5.43
CA ALA A 120 0.00 -3.29 4.73
C ALA A 120 -0.86 -4.55 4.97
N GLY A 121 -1.28 -4.80 6.22
CA GLY A 121 -2.22 -5.87 6.56
C GLY A 121 -3.55 -5.77 5.80
N GLY A 122 -4.11 -4.56 5.67
CA GLY A 122 -5.31 -4.31 4.88
C GLY A 122 -5.15 -4.70 3.41
N PHE A 123 -4.00 -4.42 2.80
CA PHE A 123 -3.68 -4.89 1.44
C PHE A 123 -3.46 -6.40 1.36
N LEU A 124 -2.84 -7.01 2.37
CA LEU A 124 -2.69 -8.47 2.42
C LEU A 124 -4.05 -9.19 2.52
N LEU A 125 -5.06 -8.58 3.13
CA LEU A 125 -6.43 -9.11 3.10
C LEU A 125 -7.03 -9.09 1.69
N ILE A 126 -6.70 -8.14 0.82
CA ILE A 126 -7.08 -8.18 -0.60
C ILE A 126 -6.30 -9.27 -1.34
N THR A 127 -5.02 -9.44 -1.01
CA THR A 127 -4.12 -10.41 -1.65
C THR A 127 -4.56 -11.85 -1.37
N PHE A 128 -4.72 -12.18 -0.09
CA PHE A 128 -4.92 -13.54 0.39
C PHE A 128 -6.35 -13.81 0.83
N GLY A 129 -7.22 -12.80 0.96
CA GLY A 129 -8.53 -12.98 1.59
C GLY A 129 -8.42 -13.15 3.11
N THR A 130 -9.51 -13.61 3.73
CA THR A 130 -9.60 -13.81 5.19
C THR A 130 -9.38 -15.26 5.65
N GLY A 131 -9.24 -16.19 4.71
CA GLY A 131 -9.04 -17.62 4.99
C GLY A 131 -7.57 -18.04 4.82
N ALA A 132 -7.12 -19.05 5.58
CA ALA A 132 -5.78 -19.61 5.38
C ALA A 132 -5.65 -20.37 4.04
N GLY A 133 -6.72 -21.05 3.59
CA GLY A 133 -6.71 -21.84 2.35
C GLY A 133 -6.63 -21.01 1.06
N THR A 134 -6.84 -19.70 1.13
CA THR A 134 -6.75 -18.79 -0.03
C THR A 134 -5.33 -18.25 -0.26
N VAL A 135 -4.38 -18.61 0.61
CA VAL A 135 -2.95 -18.31 0.41
C VAL A 135 -2.40 -19.11 -0.77
N GLU A 136 -2.68 -20.42 -0.83
CA GLU A 136 -2.22 -21.28 -1.92
C GLU A 136 -2.80 -20.86 -3.28
N SER A 137 -4.06 -20.40 -3.29
CA SER A 137 -4.68 -19.89 -4.52
C SER A 137 -4.06 -18.59 -5.03
N PHE A 138 -3.36 -17.82 -4.18
CA PHE A 138 -2.58 -16.67 -4.65
C PHE A 138 -1.32 -17.13 -5.39
N PHE A 139 -0.60 -18.09 -4.84
CA PHE A 139 0.62 -18.59 -5.47
C PHE A 139 0.33 -19.38 -6.76
N ALA A 140 -0.83 -20.03 -6.85
CA ALA A 140 -1.28 -20.69 -8.07
C ALA A 140 -1.67 -19.70 -9.18
N ASP A 141 -2.29 -18.57 -8.85
CA ASP A 141 -2.67 -17.51 -9.80
C ASP A 141 -2.47 -16.11 -9.18
N PRO A 142 -1.24 -15.58 -9.22
CA PRO A 142 -0.91 -14.31 -8.55
C PRO A 142 -1.51 -13.10 -9.27
N LEU A 143 -1.71 -13.19 -10.59
CA LEU A 143 -2.31 -12.11 -11.40
C LEU A 143 -3.84 -12.22 -11.46
N GLY A 144 -4.41 -13.21 -10.79
CA GLY A 144 -5.85 -13.40 -10.66
C GLY A 144 -6.54 -12.17 -10.08
N SER A 145 -7.72 -11.87 -10.63
CA SER A 145 -8.56 -10.74 -10.25
C SER A 145 -9.68 -11.19 -9.32
N THR A 146 -9.95 -10.45 -8.24
CA THR A 146 -11.04 -10.82 -7.31
C THR A 146 -12.44 -10.45 -7.81
N HIS A 147 -12.54 -9.72 -8.93
CA HIS A 147 -13.80 -9.24 -9.54
C HIS A 147 -14.79 -8.64 -8.53
N PRO A 148 -14.39 -7.61 -7.78
CA PRO A 148 -15.11 -7.16 -6.59
C PRO A 148 -16.47 -6.51 -6.79
N TYR A 149 -16.77 -6.13 -8.03
CA TYR A 149 -18.02 -5.48 -8.40
C TYR A 149 -18.99 -6.44 -9.08
N ALA A 150 -18.62 -7.72 -9.19
CA ALA A 150 -19.52 -8.75 -9.66
C ALA A 150 -20.67 -8.92 -8.66
N THR A 151 -21.89 -8.64 -9.09
CA THR A 151 -23.11 -8.76 -8.28
C THR A 151 -23.97 -9.95 -8.68
N ALA A 152 -23.60 -10.66 -9.76
CA ALA A 152 -24.21 -11.91 -10.18
C ALA A 152 -23.54 -13.08 -9.47
N ASP A 153 -24.36 -14.05 -9.09
CA ASP A 153 -23.96 -15.26 -8.40
C ASP A 153 -22.99 -16.10 -9.25
N ARG A 154 -21.69 -15.86 -9.10
CA ARG A 154 -20.67 -16.90 -9.25
C ARG A 154 -20.37 -17.48 -7.86
N ALA A 155 -21.39 -17.81 -7.07
CA ALA A 155 -21.22 -18.74 -5.97
C ALA A 155 -21.19 -20.17 -6.54
N ARG A 156 -19.97 -20.63 -6.85
CA ARG A 156 -19.51 -22.03 -7.07
C ARG A 156 -20.03 -22.78 -8.31
N PRO A 157 -19.23 -23.75 -8.77
CA PRO A 157 -17.86 -23.67 -9.28
C PRO A 157 -17.79 -23.20 -10.74
#